data_AF-A0A0D3RRP5-F1
#
_entry.id   AF-A0A0D3RRP5-F1
#
_cell.length_a   1.000
_cell.length_b   1.000
_cell.length_c   1.000
_cell.angle_alpha   90.00
_cell.angle_beta   90.00
_cell.angle_gamma   90.00
#
_symmetry.space_group_name_H-M   'P 1'
#
loop_
_entity.id
_entity.type
_entity.pdbx_description
1 polymer ?
#
loop_
_entity_poly.entity_id
_entity_poly.type
_entity_poly.pdbx_seq_one_letter_code
_entity_poly.pdbx_strand_id
1 'polypeptide(L)'
;MIERQFVTQKLKEFQIQEFIGNTLKRVGHSHTKMLKTPLGEKIVIYASRPGLIVGRKGANIKDLTRTLKKKFDLTNPQIEINEVENVFLDANIVAEMIASSLERFGTTKFKGIGHKIMTDVTGAGALGIEILVSGKIPSARAKRWRFYQGYLKKCGQSATEISSAYAFAQLKSGTVGIQVRIMPPNLILPDDISIKDDDQLQQEAVALAAKSSKESEKAAVDAAEEIASSQEASQGSEDKKEKKPKKKRTTKTSKNKEAEDTKSSDSSEKTAADSAEAVDPASE
;
A
#
# COMPACT_ATOMS: atom_id res chain seq x y z
N MET A 1 24.97 -10.08 25.96
CA MET A 1 25.28 -10.77 24.69
C MET A 1 24.15 -10.47 23.71
N ILE A 2 24.33 -9.42 22.90
CA ILE A 2 23.24 -8.77 22.14
C ILE A 2 22.74 -9.67 20.99
N GLU A 3 23.66 -10.35 20.30
CA GLU A 3 23.38 -11.29 19.20
C GLU A 3 22.34 -12.35 19.57
N ARG A 4 22.47 -12.99 20.73
CA ARG A 4 21.51 -14.01 21.19
C ARG A 4 20.10 -13.45 21.40
N GLN A 5 19.98 -12.19 21.83
CA GLN A 5 18.69 -11.51 21.98
C GLN A 5 18.09 -11.15 20.62
N PHE A 6 18.91 -10.69 19.67
CA PHE A 6 18.48 -10.42 18.29
C PHE A 6 18.01 -11.70 17.57
N VAL A 7 18.79 -12.78 17.64
CA VAL A 7 18.47 -14.08 17.02
C VAL A 7 17.20 -14.68 17.64
N THR A 8 17.05 -14.70 18.97
CA THR A 8 15.83 -15.22 19.62
C THR A 8 14.59 -14.37 19.30
N GLN A 9 14.72 -13.06 19.15
CA GLN A 9 13.62 -12.21 18.67
C GLN A 9 13.24 -12.52 17.22
N LYS A 10 14.21 -12.64 16.31
CA LYS A 10 13.95 -12.93 14.88
C LYS A 10 13.40 -14.34 14.66
N LEU A 11 13.81 -15.32 15.47
CA LEU A 11 13.21 -16.66 15.47
C LEU A 11 11.72 -16.63 15.87
N LYS A 12 11.35 -15.86 16.90
CA LYS A 12 9.93 -15.69 17.26
C LYS A 12 9.13 -15.00 16.14
N GLU A 13 9.67 -13.95 15.54
CA GLU A 13 9.02 -13.23 14.43
C GLU A 13 8.78 -14.15 13.22
N PHE A 14 9.76 -14.96 12.85
CA PHE A 14 9.64 -15.95 11.77
C PHE A 14 8.59 -17.03 12.08
N GLN A 15 8.58 -17.59 13.31
CA GLN A 15 7.58 -18.58 13.73
C GLN A 15 6.15 -18.04 13.69
N ILE A 16 5.96 -16.75 14.03
CA ILE A 16 4.66 -16.08 13.95
C ILE A 16 4.26 -15.88 12.48
N GLN A 17 5.18 -15.46 11.60
CA GLN A 17 4.96 -15.34 10.16
C GLN A 17 4.56 -16.69 9.52
N GLU A 18 5.30 -17.76 9.83
CA GLU A 18 5.01 -19.12 9.35
C GLU A 18 3.64 -19.62 9.83
N PHE A 19 3.29 -19.39 11.10
CA PHE A 19 1.99 -19.79 11.64
C PHE A 19 0.82 -19.00 11.03
N ILE A 20 0.98 -17.70 10.83
CA ILE A 20 -0.05 -16.84 10.21
C ILE A 20 -0.24 -17.23 8.74
N GLY A 21 0.83 -17.35 7.96
CA GLY A 21 0.76 -17.83 6.57
C GLY A 21 0.13 -19.21 6.47
N ASN A 22 0.51 -20.16 7.35
CA ASN A 22 -0.11 -21.48 7.35
C ASN A 22 -1.61 -21.49 7.73
N THR A 23 -2.06 -20.53 8.53
CA THR A 23 -3.46 -20.42 8.96
C THR A 23 -4.34 -19.65 7.96
N LEU A 24 -3.76 -18.70 7.21
CA LEU A 24 -4.50 -17.75 6.35
C LEU A 24 -4.49 -18.07 4.84
N LYS A 25 -3.97 -19.23 4.40
CA LYS A 25 -3.80 -19.62 2.98
C LYS A 25 -4.97 -19.37 2.01
N ARG A 26 -6.21 -19.32 2.52
CA ARG A 26 -7.43 -19.10 1.73
C ARG A 26 -7.81 -17.62 1.58
N VAL A 27 -7.10 -16.72 2.23
CA VAL A 27 -7.40 -15.29 2.35
C VAL A 27 -6.47 -14.42 1.51
N GLY A 28 -5.37 -14.99 0.98
CA GLY A 28 -4.35 -14.25 0.23
C GLY A 28 -3.50 -13.44 1.19
N HIS A 29 -2.51 -14.08 1.81
CA HIS A 29 -1.56 -13.42 2.71
C HIS A 29 -0.35 -12.89 1.91
N SER A 30 0.05 -11.65 2.20
CA SER A 30 1.27 -11.04 1.65
C SER A 30 2.44 -11.20 2.62
N HIS A 31 2.40 -10.48 3.74
CA HIS A 31 3.44 -10.47 4.77
C HIS A 31 2.88 -10.01 6.13
N THR A 32 3.59 -10.35 7.21
CA THR A 32 3.27 -9.89 8.57
C THR A 32 4.46 -9.12 9.15
N LYS A 33 4.20 -7.93 9.70
CA LYS A 33 5.19 -7.13 10.43
C LYS A 33 4.91 -7.20 11.94
N MET A 34 5.94 -7.46 12.75
CA MET A 34 5.84 -7.48 14.21
C MET A 34 6.46 -6.21 14.80
N LEU A 35 5.67 -5.45 15.55
CA LEU A 35 6.08 -4.22 16.23
C LEU A 35 5.95 -4.41 17.74
N LYS A 36 7.07 -4.29 18.48
CA LYS A 36 7.03 -4.33 19.94
C LYS A 36 6.71 -2.94 20.48
N THR A 37 5.67 -2.84 21.29
CA THR A 37 5.32 -1.63 22.05
C THR A 37 5.49 -1.92 23.55
N PRO A 38 5.69 -0.92 24.42
CA PRO A 38 5.77 -1.15 25.87
C PRO A 38 4.47 -1.72 26.48
N LEU A 39 3.34 -1.62 25.77
CA LEU A 39 2.02 -2.10 26.22
C LEU A 39 1.66 -3.50 25.69
N GLY A 40 2.48 -4.07 24.81
CA GLY A 40 2.26 -5.37 24.17
C GLY A 40 2.79 -5.46 22.73
N GLU A 41 2.64 -6.63 22.13
CA GLU A 41 3.16 -6.91 20.79
C GLU A 41 2.08 -6.69 19.72
N LYS A 42 2.33 -5.72 18.82
CA LYS A 42 1.43 -5.32 17.73
C LYS A 42 1.81 -6.06 16.44
N ILE A 43 0.88 -6.83 15.90
CA ILE A 43 1.05 -7.68 14.72
C ILE A 43 0.24 -7.06 13.59
N VAL A 44 0.92 -6.57 12.55
CA VAL A 44 0.28 -5.97 11.38
C VAL A 44 0.30 -6.98 10.23
N ILE A 45 -0.87 -7.50 9.88
CA ILE A 45 -1.06 -8.52 8.84
C ILE A 45 -1.51 -7.84 7.55
N TYR A 46 -0.78 -8.04 6.45
CA TYR A 46 -1.18 -7.56 5.12
C TYR A 46 -1.85 -8.70 4.33
N ALA A 47 -3.03 -8.43 3.76
CA ALA A 47 -3.83 -9.44 3.06
C ALA A 47 -4.73 -8.84 1.97
N SER A 48 -5.14 -9.67 1.00
CA SER A 48 -6.04 -9.28 -0.10
C SER A 48 -7.52 -9.18 0.26
N ARG A 49 -7.93 -9.74 1.41
CA ARG A 49 -9.35 -9.89 1.80
C ARG A 49 -9.54 -9.74 3.32
N PRO A 50 -9.34 -8.54 3.89
CA PRO A 50 -9.33 -8.32 5.35
C PRO A 50 -10.58 -8.86 6.07
N GLY A 51 -11.77 -8.73 5.47
CA GLY A 51 -13.03 -9.21 6.05
C GLY A 51 -13.10 -10.72 6.34
N LEU A 52 -12.33 -11.56 5.61
CA LEU A 52 -12.24 -13.00 5.90
C LEU A 52 -11.38 -13.31 7.14
N ILE A 53 -10.40 -12.46 7.46
CA ILE A 53 -9.57 -12.59 8.67
C ILE A 53 -10.39 -12.21 9.90
N VAL A 54 -11.16 -11.11 9.84
CA VAL A 54 -12.06 -10.69 10.93
C VAL A 54 -13.13 -11.76 11.19
N GLY A 55 -13.80 -12.21 10.12
CA GLY A 55 -14.86 -13.21 10.19
C GLY A 55 -16.15 -12.71 10.85
N ARG A 56 -17.14 -13.60 10.98
CA ARG A 56 -18.47 -13.27 11.54
C ARG A 56 -18.34 -12.75 12.99
N LYS A 57 -18.84 -11.54 13.25
CA LYS A 57 -18.79 -10.83 14.56
C LYS A 57 -17.39 -10.77 15.20
N GLY A 58 -16.33 -10.79 14.39
CA GLY A 58 -14.94 -10.79 14.88
C GLY A 58 -14.53 -12.08 15.60
N ALA A 59 -15.19 -13.22 15.33
CA ALA A 59 -14.82 -14.50 15.96
C ALA A 59 -13.42 -14.97 15.55
N ASN A 60 -13.13 -15.01 14.25
CA ASN A 60 -11.89 -15.55 13.72
C ASN A 60 -10.65 -14.77 14.19
N ILE A 61 -10.72 -13.43 14.24
CA ILE A 61 -9.65 -12.61 14.82
C ILE A 61 -9.46 -12.86 16.33
N LYS A 62 -10.52 -13.09 17.11
CA LYS A 62 -10.40 -13.45 18.54
C LYS A 62 -9.75 -14.81 18.74
N ASP A 63 -10.07 -15.79 17.89
CA ASP A 63 -9.45 -17.12 17.93
C ASP A 63 -7.98 -17.09 17.47
N LEU A 64 -7.63 -16.25 16.49
CA LEU A 64 -6.25 -15.95 16.11
C LEU A 64 -5.48 -15.31 17.28
N THR A 65 -6.01 -14.26 17.92
CA THR A 65 -5.39 -13.65 19.11
C THR A 65 -5.21 -14.66 20.25
N ARG A 66 -6.21 -15.52 20.49
CA ARG A 66 -6.17 -16.56 21.54
C ARG A 66 -5.17 -17.67 21.24
N THR A 67 -5.01 -18.07 19.98
CA THR A 67 -4.04 -19.11 19.58
C THR A 67 -2.61 -18.56 19.55
N LEU A 68 -2.39 -17.34 19.04
CA LEU A 68 -1.10 -16.65 19.09
C LEU A 68 -0.62 -16.47 20.54
N LYS A 69 -1.47 -15.96 21.43
CA LYS A 69 -1.15 -15.80 22.87
C LYS A 69 -0.79 -17.13 23.54
N LYS A 70 -1.43 -18.24 23.14
CA LYS A 70 -1.19 -19.59 23.70
C LYS A 70 0.03 -20.33 23.12
N LYS A 71 0.49 -19.98 21.92
CA LYS A 71 1.58 -20.70 21.23
C LYS A 71 2.95 -20.06 21.40
N PHE A 72 3.00 -18.75 21.58
CA PHE A 72 4.25 -17.97 21.55
C PHE A 72 4.47 -17.10 22.80
N ASP A 73 3.55 -17.24 23.77
CA ASP A 73 3.51 -16.52 25.06
C ASP A 73 3.61 -15.00 24.93
N LEU A 74 2.90 -14.47 23.93
CA LEU A 74 2.91 -13.06 23.57
C LEU A 74 2.29 -12.19 24.67
N THR A 75 2.96 -11.10 25.02
CA THR A 75 2.42 -10.11 25.96
C THR A 75 1.38 -9.25 25.25
N ASN A 76 0.11 -9.45 25.62
CA ASN A 76 -1.04 -8.67 25.15
C ASN A 76 -1.09 -8.44 23.61
N PRO A 77 -1.12 -9.50 22.79
CA PRO A 77 -1.02 -9.37 21.34
C PRO A 77 -2.20 -8.61 20.74
N GLN A 78 -1.89 -7.52 20.03
CA GLN A 78 -2.86 -6.72 19.27
C GLN A 78 -2.69 -7.04 17.78
N ILE A 79 -3.79 -7.38 17.09
CA ILE A 79 -3.76 -7.71 15.65
C ILE A 79 -4.41 -6.56 14.88
N GLU A 80 -3.64 -5.96 13.99
CA GLU A 80 -4.14 -5.03 12.98
C GLU A 80 -4.05 -5.69 11.60
N ILE A 81 -5.04 -5.38 10.74
CA ILE A 81 -5.17 -6.00 9.43
C ILE A 81 -5.22 -4.86 8.40
N ASN A 82 -4.23 -4.82 7.52
CA ASN A 82 -4.14 -3.87 6.43
C ASN A 82 -4.42 -4.58 5.10
N GLU A 83 -5.04 -3.86 4.17
CA GLU A 83 -5.23 -4.33 2.80
C GLU A 83 -3.95 -4.11 1.98
N VAL A 84 -3.78 -4.88 0.89
CA VAL A 84 -2.68 -4.71 -0.07
C VAL A 84 -3.23 -3.97 -1.28
N GLU A 85 -2.68 -2.79 -1.56
CA GLU A 85 -3.13 -1.88 -2.64
C GLU A 85 -3.27 -2.58 -4.00
N ASN A 86 -2.24 -3.34 -4.39
CA ASN A 86 -2.17 -4.01 -5.70
C ASN A 86 -1.89 -5.51 -5.53
N VAL A 87 -2.94 -6.27 -5.21
CA VAL A 87 -2.92 -7.72 -4.95
C VAL A 87 -2.18 -8.54 -6.02
N PHE A 88 -2.22 -8.11 -7.29
CA PHE A 88 -1.59 -8.82 -8.41
C PHE A 88 -0.08 -8.54 -8.57
N LEU A 89 0.47 -7.49 -7.96
CA LEU A 89 1.93 -7.26 -7.94
C LEU A 89 2.63 -8.10 -6.87
N ASP A 90 1.88 -8.71 -5.96
CA ASP A 90 2.40 -9.37 -4.77
C ASP A 90 2.48 -10.90 -4.96
N ALA A 91 3.70 -11.41 -5.19
CA ALA A 91 3.93 -12.78 -5.64
C ALA A 91 3.37 -13.84 -4.68
N ASN A 92 3.34 -13.57 -3.37
CA ASN A 92 2.79 -14.50 -2.36
C ASN A 92 1.30 -14.75 -2.59
N ILE A 93 0.51 -13.68 -2.76
CA ILE A 93 -0.93 -13.79 -2.96
C ILE A 93 -1.24 -14.41 -4.33
N VAL A 94 -0.46 -14.06 -5.36
CA VAL A 94 -0.59 -14.67 -6.69
C VAL A 94 -0.31 -16.18 -6.64
N ALA A 95 0.70 -16.63 -5.88
CA ALA A 95 1.01 -18.04 -5.70
C ALA A 95 -0.10 -18.80 -4.93
N GLU A 96 -0.64 -18.22 -3.84
CA GLU A 96 -1.79 -18.78 -3.11
C GLU A 96 -3.06 -18.85 -3.98
N MET A 97 -3.27 -17.87 -4.86
CA MET A 97 -4.42 -17.83 -5.78
C MET A 97 -4.32 -18.87 -6.89
N ILE A 98 -3.12 -19.12 -7.44
CA ILE A 98 -2.88 -20.25 -8.35
C ILE A 98 -3.11 -21.58 -7.63
N ALA A 99 -2.62 -21.74 -6.40
CA ALA A 99 -2.78 -22.96 -5.61
C ALA A 99 -4.27 -23.27 -5.36
N SER A 100 -5.00 -22.29 -4.81
CA SER A 100 -6.45 -22.36 -4.57
C SER A 100 -7.24 -22.69 -5.85
N SER A 101 -6.79 -22.18 -7.00
CA SER A 101 -7.43 -22.45 -8.30
C SER A 101 -7.17 -23.87 -8.80
N LEU A 102 -5.95 -24.40 -8.62
CA LEU A 102 -5.61 -25.78 -8.98
C LEU A 102 -6.29 -26.81 -8.06
N GLU A 103 -6.45 -26.50 -6.77
CA GLU A 103 -7.23 -27.32 -5.84
C GLU A 103 -8.72 -27.35 -6.19
N ARG A 104 -9.29 -26.20 -6.61
CA ARG A 104 -10.72 -26.10 -6.97
C ARG A 104 -11.07 -26.67 -8.34
N PHE A 105 -10.22 -26.49 -9.35
CA PHE A 105 -10.50 -26.88 -10.74
C PHE A 105 -9.71 -28.11 -11.23
N GLY A 106 -8.77 -28.62 -10.44
CA GLY A 106 -7.99 -29.81 -10.74
C GLY A 106 -6.93 -29.62 -11.84
N THR A 107 -6.33 -30.74 -12.24
CA THR A 107 -5.18 -30.78 -13.17
C THR A 107 -5.51 -30.42 -14.62
N THR A 108 -6.79 -30.34 -15.01
CA THR A 108 -7.20 -30.16 -16.42
C THR A 108 -7.06 -28.71 -16.87
N LYS A 109 -7.45 -27.74 -16.05
CA LYS A 109 -7.49 -26.30 -16.40
C LYS A 109 -6.20 -25.53 -16.07
N PHE A 110 -5.12 -26.20 -15.70
CA PHE A 110 -3.87 -25.58 -15.23
C PHE A 110 -3.29 -24.54 -16.21
N LYS A 111 -3.35 -24.80 -17.53
CA LYS A 111 -2.92 -23.83 -18.56
C LYS A 111 -3.78 -22.57 -18.54
N GLY A 112 -5.11 -22.71 -18.49
CA GLY A 112 -6.03 -21.58 -18.46
C GLY A 112 -5.87 -20.72 -17.20
N ILE A 113 -5.61 -21.35 -16.05
CA ILE A 113 -5.26 -20.65 -14.80
C ILE A 113 -3.95 -19.88 -14.98
N GLY A 114 -2.90 -20.51 -15.50
CA GLY A 114 -1.60 -19.87 -15.75
C GLY A 114 -1.71 -18.66 -16.69
N HIS A 115 -2.37 -18.82 -17.84
CA HIS A 115 -2.56 -17.72 -18.79
C HIS A 115 -3.43 -16.60 -18.23
N LYS A 116 -4.54 -16.90 -17.53
CA LYS A 116 -5.36 -15.85 -16.90
C LYS A 116 -4.54 -15.03 -15.90
N ILE A 117 -3.80 -15.69 -15.02
CA ILE A 117 -3.01 -15.01 -13.99
C ILE A 117 -1.89 -14.15 -14.61
N MET A 118 -1.26 -14.57 -15.70
CA MET A 118 -0.31 -13.70 -16.41
C MET A 118 -1.01 -12.44 -16.98
N THR A 119 -2.17 -12.58 -17.61
CA THR A 119 -2.96 -11.43 -18.09
C THR A 119 -3.37 -10.51 -16.94
N ASP A 120 -3.87 -11.06 -15.83
CA ASP A 120 -4.29 -10.28 -14.66
C ASP A 120 -3.08 -9.49 -14.06
N VAL A 121 -1.89 -10.10 -14.00
CA VAL A 121 -0.68 -9.48 -13.42
C VAL A 121 -0.02 -8.46 -14.37
N THR A 122 0.03 -8.72 -15.68
CA THR A 122 0.46 -7.72 -16.66
C THR A 122 -0.53 -6.55 -16.73
N GLY A 123 -1.84 -6.80 -16.59
CA GLY A 123 -2.86 -5.76 -16.48
C GLY A 123 -2.74 -4.87 -15.23
N ALA A 124 -2.13 -5.39 -14.16
CA ALA A 124 -1.78 -4.62 -12.96
C ALA A 124 -0.44 -3.86 -13.08
N GLY A 125 0.17 -3.80 -14.28
CA GLY A 125 1.38 -3.01 -14.55
C GLY A 125 2.71 -3.71 -14.24
N ALA A 126 2.74 -5.03 -14.00
CA ALA A 126 4.01 -5.74 -13.86
C ALA A 126 4.79 -5.76 -15.19
N LEU A 127 6.08 -5.41 -15.15
CA LEU A 127 6.98 -5.44 -16.32
C LEU A 127 7.14 -6.84 -16.90
N GLY A 128 7.04 -7.87 -16.05
CA GLY A 128 6.96 -9.26 -16.48
C GLY A 128 6.78 -10.25 -15.34
N ILE A 129 6.46 -11.48 -15.72
CA ILE A 129 6.10 -12.59 -14.84
C ILE A 129 6.64 -13.92 -15.37
N GLU A 130 7.19 -14.74 -14.47
CA GLU A 130 7.44 -16.16 -14.71
C GLU A 130 6.64 -16.99 -13.68
N ILE A 131 5.63 -17.71 -14.17
CA ILE A 131 4.88 -18.70 -13.38
C ILE A 131 5.41 -20.08 -13.75
N LEU A 132 5.74 -20.88 -12.75
CA LEU A 132 6.30 -22.20 -12.94
C LEU A 132 5.55 -23.21 -12.08
N VAL A 133 5.07 -24.28 -12.72
CA VAL A 133 4.24 -25.32 -12.09
C VAL A 133 4.93 -26.67 -12.26
N SER A 134 5.31 -27.29 -11.15
CA SER A 134 6.03 -28.57 -11.11
C SER A 134 5.27 -29.62 -10.30
N GLY A 135 4.94 -30.75 -10.94
CA GLY A 135 4.23 -31.85 -10.29
C GLY A 135 3.58 -32.80 -11.29
N LYS A 136 2.66 -33.65 -10.81
CA LYS A 136 1.88 -34.60 -11.61
C LYS A 136 0.72 -33.90 -12.34
N ILE A 137 1.08 -33.09 -13.35
CA ILE A 137 0.15 -32.31 -14.17
C ILE A 137 0.46 -32.47 -15.67
N PRO A 138 -0.53 -32.78 -16.52
CA PRO A 138 -1.81 -33.43 -16.22
C PRO A 138 -1.70 -34.96 -16.08
N SER A 139 -0.52 -35.53 -16.40
CA SER A 139 -0.24 -36.97 -16.41
C SER A 139 0.34 -37.47 -15.08
N ALA A 140 0.32 -38.79 -14.88
CA ALA A 140 0.87 -39.46 -13.71
C ALA A 140 2.40 -39.29 -13.55
N ARG A 141 3.13 -39.09 -14.67
CA ARG A 141 4.57 -38.73 -14.64
C ARG A 141 4.72 -37.23 -14.40
N ALA A 142 5.53 -36.87 -13.41
CA ALA A 142 5.79 -35.46 -13.06
C ALA A 142 6.42 -34.69 -14.23
N LYS A 143 6.00 -33.43 -14.41
CA LYS A 143 6.52 -32.48 -15.41
C LYS A 143 6.69 -31.09 -14.78
N ARG A 144 7.51 -30.25 -15.41
CA ARG A 144 7.74 -28.84 -15.04
C ARG A 144 7.26 -27.97 -16.21
N TRP A 145 6.23 -27.17 -15.98
CA TRP A 145 5.65 -26.25 -16.97
C TRP A 145 6.08 -24.83 -16.62
N ARG A 146 6.55 -24.06 -17.61
CA ARG A 146 6.93 -22.65 -17.47
C ARG A 146 6.00 -21.80 -18.33
N PHE A 147 5.35 -20.83 -17.70
CA PHE A 147 4.61 -19.76 -18.35
C PHE A 147 5.39 -18.47 -18.12
N TYR A 148 5.52 -17.64 -19.15
CA TYR A 148 6.40 -16.48 -19.14
C TYR A 148 5.79 -15.37 -19.99
N GLN A 149 5.77 -14.13 -19.49
CA GLN A 149 5.26 -12.96 -20.19
C GLN A 149 6.01 -11.70 -19.74
N GLY A 150 6.26 -10.75 -20.66
CA GLY A 150 6.98 -9.51 -20.37
C GLY A 150 8.48 -9.67 -20.18
N TYR A 151 9.08 -8.79 -19.37
CA TYR A 151 10.51 -8.71 -19.08
C TYR A 151 10.83 -9.15 -17.65
N LEU A 152 11.90 -9.94 -17.48
CA LEU A 152 12.32 -10.46 -16.17
C LEU A 152 13.83 -10.75 -16.17
N LYS A 153 14.61 -9.90 -15.47
CA LYS A 153 16.03 -10.21 -15.19
C LYS A 153 16.13 -11.50 -14.35
N LYS A 154 17.23 -12.24 -14.47
CA LYS A 154 17.43 -13.52 -13.75
C LYS A 154 18.70 -13.60 -12.91
N CYS A 155 19.58 -12.63 -13.04
CA CYS A 155 20.90 -12.53 -12.43
C CYS A 155 21.24 -11.06 -12.11
N GLY A 156 22.32 -10.83 -11.37
CA GLY A 156 22.70 -9.50 -10.88
C GLY A 156 21.88 -9.04 -9.67
N GLN A 157 22.24 -7.88 -9.10
CA GLN A 157 21.59 -7.36 -7.88
C GLN A 157 20.09 -7.09 -8.10
N SER A 158 19.68 -6.61 -9.27
CA SER A 158 18.28 -6.38 -9.63
C SER A 158 17.42 -7.65 -9.64
N ALA A 159 18.03 -8.85 -9.62
CA ALA A 159 17.28 -10.10 -9.47
C ALA A 159 16.89 -10.41 -8.00
N THR A 160 17.46 -9.70 -7.03
CA THR A 160 17.12 -9.74 -5.60
C THR A 160 15.85 -8.93 -5.31
N GLU A 161 15.60 -7.89 -6.10
CA GLU A 161 14.46 -6.96 -5.96
C GLU A 161 13.18 -7.47 -6.65
N ILE A 162 13.27 -8.60 -7.35
CA ILE A 162 12.14 -9.30 -7.97
C ILE A 162 11.34 -10.03 -6.89
N SER A 163 10.06 -9.66 -6.75
CA SER A 163 9.12 -10.35 -5.86
C SER A 163 9.00 -11.81 -6.29
N SER A 164 9.31 -12.75 -5.40
CA SER A 164 9.26 -14.18 -5.71
C SER A 164 8.70 -15.01 -4.56
N ALA A 165 7.89 -16.00 -4.92
CA ALA A 165 7.07 -16.76 -3.98
C ALA A 165 6.98 -18.22 -4.37
N TYR A 166 6.71 -19.06 -3.37
CA TYR A 166 6.50 -20.49 -3.52
C TYR A 166 5.22 -20.91 -2.79
N ALA A 167 4.34 -21.61 -3.48
CA ALA A 167 3.13 -22.20 -2.91
C ALA A 167 3.05 -23.69 -3.28
N PHE A 168 2.26 -24.43 -2.51
CA PHE A 168 1.94 -25.83 -2.80
C PHE A 168 0.42 -26.02 -2.86
N ALA A 169 -0.02 -26.79 -3.84
CA ALA A 169 -1.41 -27.18 -4.01
C ALA A 169 -1.56 -28.69 -3.74
N GLN A 170 -2.55 -29.08 -2.94
CA GLN A 170 -2.84 -30.46 -2.58
C GLN A 170 -3.95 -31.03 -3.47
N LEU A 171 -3.57 -31.72 -4.55
CA LEU A 171 -4.50 -32.33 -5.50
C LEU A 171 -4.64 -33.84 -5.26
N LYS A 172 -5.73 -34.43 -5.76
CA LYS A 172 -5.96 -35.89 -5.72
C LYS A 172 -4.85 -36.73 -6.38
N SER A 173 -4.07 -36.14 -7.29
CA SER A 173 -2.90 -36.77 -7.92
C SER A 173 -1.60 -36.65 -7.10
N GLY A 174 -1.62 -35.93 -5.97
CA GLY A 174 -0.49 -35.58 -5.14
C GLY A 174 -0.20 -34.08 -5.11
N THR A 175 0.85 -33.69 -4.37
CA THR A 175 1.26 -32.29 -4.22
C THR A 175 1.84 -31.72 -5.52
N VAL A 176 1.52 -30.45 -5.79
CA VAL A 176 2.06 -29.67 -6.91
C VAL A 176 2.74 -28.43 -6.35
N GLY A 177 4.01 -28.22 -6.70
CA GLY A 177 4.75 -27.00 -6.37
C GLY A 177 4.52 -25.92 -7.41
N ILE A 178 4.30 -24.69 -6.95
CA ILE A 178 4.10 -23.48 -7.74
C ILE A 178 5.19 -22.48 -7.33
N GLN A 179 5.90 -21.93 -8.30
CA GLN A 179 6.89 -20.88 -8.13
C GLN A 179 6.44 -19.68 -8.99
N VAL A 180 6.39 -18.49 -8.39
CA VAL A 180 6.03 -17.25 -9.08
C VAL A 180 7.16 -16.25 -8.92
N ARG A 181 7.50 -15.53 -9.99
CA ARG A 181 8.43 -14.38 -9.97
C ARG A 181 7.78 -13.22 -10.73
N ILE A 182 7.71 -12.04 -10.13
CA ILE A 182 7.07 -10.84 -10.69
C ILE A 182 8.08 -9.69 -10.63
N MET A 183 8.30 -9.03 -11.77
CA MET A 183 9.08 -7.78 -11.83
C MET A 183 8.12 -6.58 -11.65
N PRO A 184 8.23 -5.82 -10.55
CA PRO A 184 7.32 -4.70 -10.30
C PRO A 184 7.61 -3.52 -11.24
N PRO A 185 6.61 -2.64 -11.52
CA PRO A 185 6.78 -1.48 -12.40
C PRO A 185 7.88 -0.51 -11.97
N ASN A 186 8.04 -0.32 -10.65
CA ASN A 186 8.89 0.73 -10.09
C ASN A 186 10.40 0.38 -10.09
N LEU A 187 10.81 -0.73 -10.71
CA LEU A 187 12.17 -1.24 -10.66
C LEU A 187 13.02 -0.68 -11.82
N ILE A 188 13.66 0.46 -11.59
CA ILE A 188 14.61 1.07 -12.51
C ILE A 188 15.83 0.14 -12.66
N LEU A 189 16.17 -0.22 -13.90
CA LEU A 189 17.37 -1.01 -14.19
C LEU A 189 18.61 -0.11 -14.22
N PRO A 190 19.80 -0.62 -13.84
CA PRO A 190 21.05 0.13 -14.00
C PRO A 190 21.41 0.41 -15.47
N ASP A 191 20.78 -0.30 -16.40
CA ASP A 191 20.93 -0.12 -17.85
C ASP A 191 19.97 0.94 -18.43
N ASP A 192 18.90 1.30 -17.73
CA ASP A 192 17.82 2.16 -18.23
C ASP A 192 18.10 3.65 -17.94
N ILE A 193 18.84 4.30 -18.83
CA ILE A 193 19.18 5.72 -18.72
C ILE A 193 18.05 6.59 -19.32
N SER A 194 17.36 7.35 -18.48
CA SER A 194 16.45 8.42 -18.93
C SER A 194 17.27 9.64 -19.33
N ILE A 195 17.38 9.88 -20.64
CA ILE A 195 17.85 11.15 -21.20
C ILE A 195 16.68 12.14 -21.12
N LYS A 196 16.91 13.35 -20.62
CA LYS A 196 15.96 14.47 -20.66
C LYS A 196 16.25 15.34 -21.87
N ASP A 197 15.21 15.80 -22.55
CA ASP A 197 15.32 16.78 -23.63
C ASP A 197 15.68 18.18 -23.08
N ASP A 198 16.32 19.02 -23.90
CA ASP A 198 16.80 20.35 -23.48
C ASP A 198 15.70 21.27 -22.92
N ASP A 199 14.48 21.16 -23.42
CA ASP A 199 13.31 21.90 -22.92
C ASP A 199 12.98 21.56 -21.45
N GLN A 200 13.20 20.31 -21.04
CA GLN A 200 13.01 19.87 -19.65
C GLN A 200 14.13 20.42 -18.76
N LEU A 201 15.36 20.49 -19.25
CA LEU A 201 16.49 21.09 -18.54
C LEU A 201 16.26 22.60 -18.33
N GLN A 202 15.74 23.30 -19.33
CA GLN A 202 15.34 24.71 -19.20
C GLN A 202 14.20 24.90 -18.18
N GLN A 203 13.17 24.06 -18.23
CA GLN A 203 12.05 24.14 -17.27
C GLN A 203 12.49 23.81 -15.83
N GLU A 204 13.36 22.82 -15.62
CA GLU A 204 13.93 22.53 -14.30
C GLU A 204 14.86 23.65 -13.82
N ALA A 205 15.66 24.26 -14.69
CA ALA A 205 16.48 25.42 -14.34
C ALA A 205 15.64 26.63 -13.92
N VAL A 206 14.55 26.93 -14.63
CA VAL A 206 13.59 27.99 -14.26
C VAL A 206 12.87 27.66 -12.95
N ALA A 207 12.48 26.38 -12.74
CA ALA A 207 11.86 25.94 -11.50
C ALA A 207 12.82 25.94 -10.29
N LEU A 208 14.12 25.74 -10.50
CA LEU A 208 15.17 25.89 -9.49
C LEU A 208 15.40 27.37 -9.17
N ALA A 209 15.50 28.24 -10.18
CA ALA A 209 15.59 29.69 -10.00
C ALA A 209 14.38 30.27 -9.25
N ALA A 210 13.17 29.76 -9.53
CA ALA A 210 11.94 30.13 -8.84
C ALA A 210 11.79 29.54 -7.42
N LYS A 211 12.68 28.62 -7.02
CA LYS A 211 12.81 28.15 -5.63
C LYS A 211 13.86 28.96 -4.87
N SER A 212 15.04 29.18 -5.47
CA SER A 212 16.08 30.01 -4.85
C SER A 212 15.63 31.46 -4.67
N SER A 213 14.80 32.01 -5.56
CA SER A 213 14.18 33.32 -5.35
C SER A 213 13.28 33.33 -4.10
N LYS A 214 12.42 32.32 -3.92
CA LYS A 214 11.54 32.20 -2.75
C LYS A 214 12.27 31.89 -1.43
N GLU A 215 13.42 31.24 -1.50
CA GLU A 215 14.32 31.09 -0.35
C GLU A 215 15.03 32.41 -0.03
N SER A 216 15.43 33.19 -1.06
CA SER A 216 16.00 34.53 -0.86
C SER A 216 14.97 35.55 -0.34
N GLU A 217 13.71 35.49 -0.76
CA GLU A 217 12.62 36.32 -0.22
C GLU A 217 12.35 36.01 1.26
N LYS A 218 12.40 34.74 1.66
CA LYS A 218 12.29 34.36 3.07
C LYS A 218 13.50 34.81 3.88
N ALA A 219 14.71 34.51 3.42
CA ALA A 219 15.94 34.94 4.08
C ALA A 219 16.04 36.47 4.21
N ALA A 220 15.48 37.24 3.27
CA ALA A 220 15.40 38.70 3.36
C ALA A 220 14.37 39.20 4.40
N VAL A 221 13.30 38.46 4.65
CA VAL A 221 12.34 38.75 5.73
C VAL A 221 12.90 38.35 7.10
N ASP A 222 13.49 37.15 7.20
CA ASP A 222 14.13 36.68 8.44
C ASP A 222 15.29 37.60 8.86
N ALA A 223 16.13 38.04 7.90
CA ALA A 223 17.20 39.02 8.16
C ALA A 223 16.68 40.42 8.53
N ALA A 224 15.46 40.79 8.12
CA ALA A 224 14.86 42.06 8.54
C ALA A 224 14.42 42.05 10.01
N GLU A 225 14.01 40.90 10.57
CA GLU A 225 13.72 40.77 12.01
C GLU A 225 14.99 40.74 12.87
N GLU A 226 16.11 40.16 12.40
CA GLU A 226 17.40 40.24 13.12
C GLU A 226 18.01 41.66 13.12
N ILE A 227 17.84 42.43 12.04
CA ILE A 227 18.29 43.83 12.00
C ILE A 227 17.42 44.73 12.89
N ALA A 228 16.13 44.42 13.07
CA ALA A 228 15.24 45.15 13.98
C ALA A 228 15.60 44.89 15.46
N SER A 229 15.91 43.64 15.83
CA SER A 229 16.21 43.27 17.23
C SER A 229 17.62 43.67 17.70
N SER A 230 18.55 43.95 16.79
CA SER A 230 19.93 44.31 17.12
C SER A 230 20.17 45.82 17.38
N GLN A 231 19.20 46.69 17.09
CA GLN A 231 19.35 48.15 17.30
C GLN A 231 18.88 48.67 18.68
N GLU A 232 18.11 47.91 19.46
CA GLU A 232 17.69 48.35 20.81
C GLU A 232 18.74 48.12 21.92
N ALA A 233 19.85 47.43 21.62
CA ALA A 233 20.77 46.92 22.64
C ALA A 233 21.97 47.84 22.99
N SER A 234 22.10 49.04 22.42
CA SER A 234 23.36 49.81 22.52
C SER A 234 23.29 51.35 22.58
N GLN A 235 22.39 51.93 23.39
CA GLN A 235 22.59 53.33 23.84
C GLN A 235 21.87 53.73 25.16
N GLY A 236 22.62 54.32 26.09
CA GLY A 236 22.15 54.95 27.35
C GLY A 236 23.19 54.84 28.47
N SER A 237 23.35 55.79 29.40
CA SER A 237 22.71 57.12 29.63
C SER A 237 23.65 57.94 30.57
N GLU A 238 23.45 59.18 31.02
CA GLU A 238 22.26 60.07 31.03
C GLU A 238 22.32 61.13 29.89
N ASP A 239 22.31 62.46 29.99
CA ASP A 239 22.17 63.41 31.13
C ASP A 239 21.16 64.56 30.88
N LYS A 240 20.10 64.57 31.71
CA LYS A 240 19.19 65.66 32.17
C LYS A 240 18.38 66.58 31.23
N LYS A 241 17.10 66.68 31.63
CA LYS A 241 16.05 67.71 31.39
C LYS A 241 15.36 67.72 30.01
N GLU A 242 14.02 67.93 29.89
CA GLU A 242 12.97 68.16 30.90
C GLU A 242 11.54 67.75 30.41
N LYS A 243 10.62 67.53 31.37
CA LYS A 243 9.12 67.58 31.28
C LYS A 243 8.32 66.64 30.32
N LYS A 244 7.54 65.75 30.98
CA LYS A 244 6.23 65.14 30.59
C LYS A 244 5.09 66.21 30.51
N PRO A 245 3.78 65.91 30.23
CA PRO A 245 3.08 64.67 29.75
C PRO A 245 1.93 64.86 28.70
N LYS A 246 1.34 63.77 28.12
CA LYS A 246 -0.09 63.34 28.32
C LYS A 246 -0.64 62.25 27.36
N LYS A 247 -1.75 61.61 27.77
CA LYS A 247 -2.51 60.54 27.09
C LYS A 247 -3.67 61.06 26.22
N LYS A 248 -4.05 60.27 25.19
CA LYS A 248 -5.42 59.90 24.70
C LYS A 248 -5.17 58.85 23.58
N ARG A 249 -5.71 57.63 23.50
CA ARG A 249 -6.99 56.98 23.91
C ARG A 249 -8.20 57.41 23.07
N THR A 250 -9.04 56.41 22.73
CA THR A 250 -10.42 56.45 22.16
C THR A 250 -10.57 56.98 20.71
N THR A 251 -11.43 56.43 19.82
CA THR A 251 -12.01 55.07 19.59
C THR A 251 -13.02 55.14 18.43
N LYS A 252 -13.28 54.01 17.73
CA LYS A 252 -14.52 53.70 16.98
C LYS A 252 -14.84 54.57 15.73
N THR A 253 -15.85 54.29 14.88
CA THR A 253 -16.37 53.03 14.28
C THR A 253 -17.49 53.39 13.28
N SER A 254 -17.38 52.94 12.04
CA SER A 254 -18.50 52.68 11.10
C SER A 254 -17.99 51.65 10.07
N LYS A 255 -18.68 50.55 9.75
CA LYS A 255 -20.04 50.39 9.19
C LYS A 255 -20.19 51.13 7.86
N ASN A 256 -20.81 50.57 6.82
CA ASN A 256 -21.88 49.54 6.86
C ASN A 256 -21.97 48.76 5.53
N LYS A 257 -22.43 47.48 5.61
CA LYS A 257 -23.13 46.71 4.55
C LYS A 257 -22.38 46.41 3.23
N GLU A 258 -22.82 45.46 2.40
CA GLU A 258 -24.10 44.72 2.34
C GLU A 258 -23.90 43.19 2.18
N ALA A 259 -24.96 42.39 2.36
CA ALA A 259 -24.92 40.93 2.23
C ALA A 259 -26.31 40.31 1.95
N GLU A 260 -26.40 39.52 0.87
CA GLU A 260 -27.48 38.60 0.45
C GLU A 260 -26.82 37.62 -0.56
N ASP A 261 -26.91 36.29 -0.52
CA ASP A 261 -27.69 35.31 0.26
C ASP A 261 -29.09 34.90 -0.27
N THR A 262 -29.21 34.68 -1.57
CA THR A 262 -30.38 34.02 -2.21
C THR A 262 -30.20 32.48 -2.31
N LYS A 263 -31.29 31.71 -2.48
CA LYS A 263 -31.37 30.28 -2.09
C LYS A 263 -32.40 29.44 -2.86
N SER A 264 -32.18 28.11 -2.91
CA SER A 264 -33.09 27.06 -3.48
C SER A 264 -33.41 27.23 -4.99
N SER A 265 -34.12 26.36 -5.71
CA SER A 265 -34.82 25.07 -5.47
C SER A 265 -34.57 24.14 -6.68
N ASP A 266 -34.51 22.81 -6.59
CA ASP A 266 -35.59 21.82 -6.46
C ASP A 266 -36.75 21.96 -7.48
N SER A 267 -37.01 20.87 -8.22
CA SER A 267 -38.22 20.61 -9.00
C SER A 267 -38.30 19.13 -9.42
N SER A 268 -39.34 18.43 -9.00
CA SER A 268 -39.74 17.11 -9.54
C SER A 268 -41.16 17.20 -10.10
N GLU A 269 -41.52 16.41 -11.12
CA GLU A 269 -42.88 15.84 -11.31
C GLU A 269 -43.06 15.00 -12.60
N LYS A 270 -43.90 13.95 -12.50
CA LYS A 270 -44.84 13.39 -13.53
C LYS A 270 -44.23 12.74 -14.82
N THR A 271 -44.86 11.75 -15.49
CA THR A 271 -46.16 11.05 -15.33
C THR A 271 -46.16 9.67 -16.01
N ALA A 272 -47.09 8.79 -15.59
CA ALA A 272 -47.64 7.59 -16.30
C ALA A 272 -46.65 6.44 -16.70
N ALA A 273 -46.94 5.13 -16.59
CA ALA A 273 -48.14 4.28 -16.44
C ALA A 273 -48.67 3.63 -17.74
N ASP A 274 -48.28 2.37 -17.93
CA ASP A 274 -49.04 1.23 -18.47
C ASP A 274 -48.21 -0.05 -18.22
N SER A 275 -48.62 -1.31 -18.42
CA SER A 275 -49.86 -2.09 -18.25
C SER A 275 -49.66 -3.39 -19.04
N ALA A 276 -50.03 -4.53 -18.42
CA ALA A 276 -50.58 -5.78 -18.97
C ALA A 276 -50.13 -6.41 -20.33
N GLU A 277 -50.10 -7.76 -20.32
CA GLU A 277 -50.34 -8.70 -21.45
C GLU A 277 -49.31 -8.73 -22.61
N ALA A 278 -49.05 -9.84 -23.32
CA ALA A 278 -49.51 -11.25 -23.30
C ALA A 278 -48.26 -12.17 -23.54
N VAL A 279 -48.17 -13.49 -23.27
CA VAL A 279 -48.99 -14.66 -23.64
C VAL A 279 -49.19 -14.71 -25.17
N ASP A 280 -48.56 -15.58 -25.96
CA ASP A 280 -48.54 -17.06 -25.92
C ASP A 280 -47.32 -17.68 -26.66
N PRO A 281 -47.12 -19.03 -26.60
CA PRO A 281 -46.09 -19.75 -27.37
C PRO A 281 -46.64 -20.52 -28.60
N ALA A 282 -45.99 -20.37 -29.74
CA ALA A 282 -46.15 -21.19 -30.96
C ALA A 282 -44.77 -21.24 -31.68
N SER A 283 -44.13 -22.37 -32.00
CA SER A 283 -44.51 -23.63 -32.66
C SER A 283 -44.26 -23.63 -34.18
N GLU A 284 -42.98 -23.74 -34.57
CA GLU A 284 -42.47 -24.52 -35.70
C GLU A 284 -41.03 -24.98 -35.37
#